data_AF-A0A7S5GHV6-F1
#
_entry.id   AF-A0A7S5GHV6-F1
#
_cell.length_a   1.000
_cell.length_b   1.000
_cell.length_c   1.000
_cell.angle_alpha   90.00
_cell.angle_beta   90.00
_cell.angle_gamma   90.00
#
_symmetry.space_group_name_H-M   'P 1'
#
loop_
_entity.id
_entity.type
_entity.pdbx_description
1 polymer ?
#
loop_
_entity_poly.entity_id
_entity_poly.type
_entity_poly.pdbx_seq_one_letter_code
_entity_poly.pdbx_strand_id
1 'polypeptide(L)'
;FILAGISVMSLLGHWNYLCIWHFWFFDVCMVFVVIAGMTKSAQIPFSSWLPAAMAAPTPVSALVHSSTLVTAGVYLLIRFYDYLISMSYFCYFMVFISIMTTFMSGVCAMYEYDMKKIIALSTLSQLGVMMMSLGMKMPMLALFHLYTHAMFKALLFLCGGNIIHCYSG
;
A
#
# COMPACT_ATOMS: atom_id res chain seq x y z
N PHE A 1 8.62 6.12 11.12
CA PHE A 1 7.32 5.56 11.56
C PHE A 1 7.43 4.12 12.03
N ILE A 2 7.87 3.18 11.18
CA ILE A 2 8.00 1.77 11.58
C ILE A 2 8.89 1.60 12.83
N LEU A 3 10.11 2.16 12.83
CA LEU A 3 11.01 2.13 13.99
C LEU A 3 10.42 2.82 15.24
N ALA A 4 9.66 3.89 15.04
CA ALA A 4 9.00 4.59 16.15
C ALA A 4 7.87 3.72 16.76
N GLY A 5 7.04 3.06 15.93
CA GLY A 5 6.04 2.11 16.40
C GLY A 5 6.67 0.91 17.13
N ILE A 6 7.76 0.38 16.58
CA ILE A 6 8.60 -0.66 17.21
C ILE A 6 9.11 -0.20 18.58
N SER A 7 9.63 1.03 18.69
CA SER A 7 10.10 1.56 19.97
C SER A 7 8.98 1.71 21.00
N VAL A 8 7.80 2.16 20.59
CA VAL A 8 6.64 2.28 21.48
C VAL A 8 6.15 0.89 21.91
N MET A 9 6.17 -0.09 21.02
CA MET A 9 5.82 -1.48 21.34
C MET A 9 6.81 -2.14 22.28
N SER A 10 8.09 -1.73 22.29
CA SER A 10 9.06 -2.23 23.26
C SER A 10 8.71 -1.90 24.72
N LEU A 11 7.87 -0.86 24.97
CA LEU A 11 7.36 -0.54 26.30
C LEU A 11 6.41 -1.59 26.86
N LEU A 12 5.79 -2.42 26.02
CA LEU A 12 4.94 -3.54 26.43
C LEU A 12 5.76 -4.75 26.93
N GLY A 13 7.09 -4.76 26.72
CA GLY A 13 7.96 -5.87 27.09
C GLY A 13 7.81 -7.11 26.21
N HIS A 14 6.98 -7.07 25.17
CA HIS A 14 6.79 -8.15 24.20
C HIS A 14 6.48 -7.60 22.80
N TRP A 15 6.76 -8.41 21.77
CA TRP A 15 6.56 -8.06 20.35
C TRP A 15 5.33 -8.72 19.72
N ASN A 16 4.58 -9.50 20.51
CA ASN A 16 3.50 -10.31 19.98
C ASN A 16 2.30 -9.43 19.64
N TYR A 17 2.02 -9.24 18.34
CA TYR A 17 0.91 -8.40 17.89
C TYR A 17 -0.45 -8.95 18.34
N LEU A 18 -0.57 -10.26 18.57
CA LEU A 18 -1.81 -10.90 19.03
C LEU A 18 -2.16 -10.52 20.47
N CYS A 19 -1.18 -10.08 21.24
CA CYS A 19 -1.34 -9.74 22.65
C CYS A 19 -1.08 -8.26 22.86
N ILE A 20 -1.59 -7.34 22.04
CA ILE A 20 -1.43 -5.91 22.35
C ILE A 20 -2.43 -5.53 23.44
N TRP A 21 -1.91 -5.18 24.62
CA TRP A 21 -2.68 -4.68 25.75
C TRP A 21 -3.02 -3.21 25.52
N HIS A 22 -4.11 -2.71 26.13
CA HIS A 22 -4.37 -1.28 26.12
C HIS A 22 -3.38 -0.60 27.10
N PHE A 23 -2.49 0.22 26.56
CA PHE A 23 -1.52 0.99 27.33
C PHE A 23 -1.65 2.48 27.01
N TRP A 24 -0.96 3.32 27.79
CA TRP A 24 -1.05 4.78 27.73
C TRP A 24 -0.71 5.38 26.36
N PHE A 25 0.19 4.74 25.59
CA PHE A 25 0.60 5.19 24.25
C PHE A 25 0.00 4.36 23.12
N PHE A 26 -1.09 3.62 23.38
CA PHE A 26 -1.73 2.76 22.39
C PHE A 26 -2.17 3.55 21.14
N ASP A 27 -2.87 4.67 21.34
CA ASP A 27 -3.39 5.51 20.25
C ASP A 27 -2.26 6.06 19.38
N VAL A 28 -1.18 6.53 20.01
CA VAL A 28 0.03 7.03 19.33
C VAL A 28 0.67 5.93 18.50
N CYS A 29 0.72 4.70 19.04
CA CYS A 29 1.24 3.58 18.28
C CYS A 29 0.37 3.25 17.07
N MET A 30 -0.95 3.27 17.20
CA MET A 30 -1.87 3.03 16.09
C MET A 30 -1.71 4.08 15.00
N VAL A 31 -1.55 5.36 15.36
CA VAL A 31 -1.22 6.42 14.39
C VAL A 31 0.09 6.13 13.65
N PHE A 32 1.14 5.69 14.34
CA PHE A 32 2.40 5.31 13.68
C PHE A 32 2.25 4.12 12.74
N VAL A 33 1.41 3.13 13.09
CA VAL A 33 1.08 1.97 12.24
C VAL A 33 0.34 2.44 10.99
N VAL A 34 -0.63 3.35 11.11
CA VAL A 34 -1.35 3.93 9.97
C VAL A 34 -0.41 4.66 9.02
N ILE A 35 0.44 5.56 9.55
CA ILE A 35 1.38 6.31 8.72
C ILE A 35 2.41 5.37 8.07
N ALA A 36 2.90 4.37 8.80
CA ALA A 36 3.77 3.34 8.25
C ALA A 36 3.10 2.58 7.09
N GLY A 37 1.85 2.15 7.26
CA GLY A 37 1.05 1.53 6.21
C GLY A 37 0.93 2.42 4.99
N MET A 38 0.54 3.70 5.17
CA MET A 38 0.39 4.68 4.09
C MET A 38 1.69 4.97 3.31
N THR A 39 2.84 5.06 4.00
CA THR A 39 4.13 5.29 3.33
C THR A 39 4.51 4.12 2.43
N LYS A 40 4.26 2.88 2.88
CA LYS A 40 4.55 1.67 2.10
C LYS A 40 3.54 1.45 0.98
N SER A 41 2.27 1.76 1.17
CA SER A 41 1.24 1.67 0.12
C SER A 41 1.15 2.89 -0.81
N ALA A 42 2.13 3.79 -0.74
CA ALA A 42 2.27 4.98 -1.59
C ALA A 42 1.00 5.86 -1.64
N GLN A 43 0.29 5.97 -0.52
CA GLN A 43 -0.88 6.85 -0.43
C GLN A 43 -0.45 8.31 -0.35
N ILE A 44 -1.32 9.25 -0.73
CA ILE A 44 -1.07 10.69 -0.57
C ILE A 44 -0.87 10.97 0.92
N PRO A 45 0.20 11.68 1.33
CA PRO A 45 1.13 12.49 0.51
C PRO A 45 2.38 11.76 -0.01
N PHE A 46 2.59 10.49 0.34
CA PHE A 46 3.80 9.71 0.05
C PHE A 46 3.75 8.96 -1.29
N SER A 47 3.02 9.44 -2.30
CA SER A 47 2.83 8.73 -3.57
C SER A 47 4.00 8.88 -4.55
N SER A 48 4.86 9.89 -4.38
CA SER A 48 5.89 10.30 -5.37
C SER A 48 6.97 9.25 -5.63
N TRP A 49 7.28 8.39 -4.66
CA TRP A 49 8.39 7.44 -4.79
C TRP A 49 8.07 6.27 -5.72
N LEU A 50 6.80 5.92 -5.91
CA LEU A 50 6.40 4.74 -6.67
C LEU A 50 6.64 4.90 -8.19
N PRO A 51 6.28 6.03 -8.83
CA PRO A 51 6.65 6.28 -10.24
C PRO A 51 8.16 6.39 -10.44
N ALA A 52 8.89 6.97 -9.48
CA ALA A 52 10.35 7.10 -9.54
C ALA A 52 11.08 5.74 -9.48
N ALA A 53 10.51 4.76 -8.77
CA ALA A 53 11.10 3.43 -8.63
C ALA A 53 11.11 2.60 -9.94
N MET A 54 10.36 3.03 -10.96
CA MET A 54 10.28 2.34 -12.27
C MET A 54 11.52 2.52 -13.16
N ALA A 55 12.56 3.18 -12.66
CA ALA A 55 13.90 3.14 -13.24
C ALA A 55 14.54 1.74 -13.16
N ALA A 56 14.10 0.90 -12.21
CA ALA A 56 14.60 -0.47 -12.02
C ALA A 56 14.30 -1.38 -13.23
N PRO A 57 15.07 -2.47 -13.41
CA PRO A 57 14.84 -3.43 -14.50
C PRO A 57 13.48 -4.13 -14.34
N THR A 58 12.87 -4.49 -15.48
CA THR A 58 11.51 -5.03 -15.58
C THR A 58 11.23 -6.24 -14.67
N PRO A 59 12.11 -7.27 -14.53
CA PRO A 59 11.84 -8.38 -13.61
C PRO A 59 11.88 -7.95 -12.13
N VAL A 60 12.73 -6.98 -11.77
CA VAL A 60 12.78 -6.44 -10.40
C VAL A 60 11.54 -5.61 -10.11
N SER A 61 11.09 -4.79 -11.06
CA SER A 61 9.83 -4.04 -10.90
C SER A 61 8.61 -4.95 -10.80
N ALA A 62 8.61 -6.07 -11.53
CA ALA A 62 7.55 -7.07 -11.46
C ALA A 62 7.47 -7.68 -10.05
N LEU A 63 8.59 -8.00 -9.40
CA LEU A 63 8.56 -8.63 -8.07
C LEU A 63 8.38 -7.60 -6.94
N VAL A 64 9.16 -6.52 -6.96
CA VAL A 64 9.23 -5.59 -5.83
C VAL A 64 7.97 -4.71 -5.76
N HIS A 65 7.51 -4.19 -6.89
CA HIS A 65 6.44 -3.19 -6.89
C HIS A 65 5.04 -3.78 -7.08
N SER A 66 4.91 -4.99 -7.62
CA SER A 66 3.58 -5.62 -7.78
C SER A 66 3.15 -6.45 -6.58
N SER A 67 4.06 -7.22 -5.97
CA SER A 67 3.67 -8.31 -5.06
C SER A 67 4.15 -8.14 -3.62
N THR A 68 5.24 -7.39 -3.36
CA THR A 68 5.89 -7.40 -2.04
C THR A 68 5.92 -6.05 -1.35
N LEU A 69 6.51 -5.01 -1.94
CA LEU A 69 6.80 -3.77 -1.22
C LEU A 69 5.53 -2.97 -0.93
N VAL A 70 4.69 -2.77 -1.95
CA VAL A 70 3.56 -1.85 -1.88
C VAL A 70 2.34 -2.50 -1.22
N THR A 71 2.17 -3.80 -1.42
CA THR A 71 1.15 -4.64 -0.78
C THR A 71 1.42 -4.87 0.70
N ALA A 72 2.69 -4.87 1.15
CA ALA A 72 3.05 -4.99 2.56
C ALA A 72 2.43 -3.89 3.43
N GLY A 73 2.27 -2.67 2.90
CA GLY A 73 1.60 -1.57 3.62
C GLY A 73 0.12 -1.87 3.88
N VAL A 74 -0.59 -2.36 2.86
CA VAL A 74 -2.01 -2.74 2.97
C VAL A 74 -2.18 -3.95 3.89
N TYR A 75 -1.31 -4.96 3.74
CA TYR A 75 -1.33 -6.18 4.58
C TYR A 75 -1.08 -5.87 6.06
N LEU A 76 -0.17 -4.95 6.37
CA LEU A 76 0.06 -4.50 7.74
C LEU A 76 -1.23 -3.89 8.35
N LEU A 77 -1.93 -3.04 7.60
CA LEU A 77 -3.19 -2.45 8.08
C LEU A 77 -4.31 -3.48 8.25
N ILE A 78 -4.36 -4.49 7.37
CA ILE A 78 -5.29 -5.62 7.52
C ILE A 78 -5.01 -6.38 8.82
N ARG A 79 -3.73 -6.62 9.16
CA ARG A 79 -3.36 -7.38 10.37
C ARG A 79 -3.67 -6.64 11.67
N PHE A 80 -3.53 -5.32 11.67
CA PHE A 80 -3.87 -4.47 12.81
C PHE A 80 -5.32 -3.95 12.78
N TYR A 81 -6.14 -4.41 11.83
CA TYR A 81 -7.47 -3.85 11.57
C TYR A 81 -8.38 -3.86 12.81
N ASP A 82 -8.39 -4.96 13.57
CA ASP A 82 -9.22 -5.09 14.78
C ASP A 82 -8.89 -4.04 15.84
N TYR A 83 -7.63 -3.62 15.91
CA TYR A 83 -7.21 -2.52 16.79
C TYR A 83 -7.47 -1.15 16.16
N LEU A 84 -7.27 -1.00 14.85
CA LEU A 84 -7.46 0.27 14.15
C LEU A 84 -8.93 0.72 14.13
N ILE A 85 -9.89 -0.21 14.12
CA ILE A 85 -11.32 0.13 14.14
C ILE A 85 -11.78 0.77 15.45
N SER A 86 -11.01 0.60 16.54
CA SER A 86 -11.29 1.28 17.82
C SER A 86 -11.15 2.80 17.72
N MET A 87 -10.40 3.30 16.73
CA MET A 87 -10.23 4.71 16.45
C MET A 87 -11.42 5.25 15.65
N SER A 88 -12.21 6.13 16.25
CA SER A 88 -13.45 6.68 15.66
C SER A 88 -13.26 7.32 14.28
N TYR A 89 -12.14 8.00 14.05
CA TYR A 89 -11.86 8.72 12.80
C TYR A 89 -11.12 7.90 11.74
N PHE A 90 -10.66 6.69 12.07
CA PHE A 90 -9.81 5.89 11.16
C PHE A 90 -10.51 5.57 9.83
N CYS A 91 -11.76 5.08 9.88
CA CYS A 91 -12.50 4.72 8.66
C CYS A 91 -12.70 5.91 7.72
N TYR A 92 -13.16 7.05 8.25
CA TYR A 92 -13.39 8.26 7.44
C TYR A 92 -12.10 8.79 6.81
N PHE A 93 -11.02 8.81 7.59
CA PHE A 93 -9.70 9.24 7.12
C PHE A 93 -9.18 8.34 5.99
N MET A 94 -9.29 7.03 6.15
CA MET A 94 -8.87 6.04 5.15
C MET A 94 -9.67 6.17 3.84
N VAL A 95 -10.99 6.31 3.93
CA VAL A 95 -11.84 6.52 2.73
C VAL A 95 -11.44 7.81 2.03
N PHE A 96 -11.28 8.92 2.76
CA PHE A 96 -10.91 10.20 2.14
C PHE A 96 -9.57 10.14 1.39
N ILE A 97 -8.52 9.61 2.03
CA ILE A 97 -7.21 9.48 1.40
C ILE A 97 -7.26 8.53 0.20
N SER A 98 -7.97 7.42 0.33
CA SER A 98 -8.08 6.43 -0.73
C SER A 98 -8.68 7.04 -2.00
N ILE A 99 -9.77 7.81 -1.90
CA ILE A 99 -10.41 8.48 -3.04
C ILE A 99 -9.44 9.48 -3.68
N MET A 100 -8.73 10.26 -2.87
CA MET A 100 -7.74 11.20 -3.41
C MET A 100 -6.61 10.48 -4.16
N THR A 101 -6.14 9.34 -3.66
CA THR A 101 -5.07 8.56 -4.30
C THR A 101 -5.50 7.91 -5.60
N THR A 102 -6.71 7.32 -5.64
CA THR A 102 -7.24 6.69 -6.86
C THR A 102 -7.47 7.72 -7.95
N PHE A 103 -8.02 8.87 -7.59
CA PHE A 103 -8.26 9.96 -8.52
C PHE A 103 -6.94 10.53 -9.08
N MET A 104 -5.99 10.86 -8.19
CA MET A 104 -4.70 11.42 -8.58
C MET A 104 -3.92 10.47 -9.51
N SER A 105 -3.82 9.19 -9.17
CA SER A 105 -3.15 8.21 -10.04
C SER A 105 -3.85 8.03 -11.38
N GLY A 106 -5.18 8.06 -11.40
CA GLY A 106 -5.96 7.98 -12.63
C GLY A 106 -5.65 9.13 -13.59
N VAL A 107 -5.62 10.37 -13.08
CA VAL A 107 -5.29 11.56 -13.89
C VAL A 107 -3.83 11.52 -14.35
N CYS A 108 -2.88 11.21 -13.46
CA CYS A 108 -1.47 11.12 -13.83
C CYS A 108 -1.21 10.05 -14.89
N ALA A 109 -1.90 8.91 -14.85
CA ALA A 109 -1.70 7.82 -15.81
C ALA A 109 -2.09 8.22 -17.25
N MET A 110 -3.04 9.15 -17.42
CA MET A 110 -3.46 9.64 -18.73
C MET A 110 -2.42 10.55 -19.39
N TYR A 111 -1.54 11.19 -18.61
CA TYR A 111 -0.51 12.11 -19.10
C TYR A 111 0.88 11.47 -19.20
N GLU A 112 1.02 10.20 -18.82
CA GLU A 112 2.30 9.48 -18.90
C GLU A 112 2.43 8.71 -20.22
N TYR A 113 3.62 8.76 -20.80
CA TYR A 113 3.95 8.04 -22.05
C TYR A 113 4.74 6.76 -21.81
N ASP A 114 5.42 6.63 -20.67
CA ASP A 114 6.22 5.45 -20.35
C ASP A 114 5.33 4.30 -19.87
N MET A 115 5.32 3.18 -20.62
CA MET A 115 4.52 1.99 -20.27
C MET A 115 4.74 1.50 -18.84
N LYS A 116 5.99 1.49 -18.33
CA LYS A 116 6.29 1.08 -16.94
C LYS A 116 5.62 2.01 -15.91
N LYS A 117 5.62 3.32 -16.15
CA LYS A 117 4.99 4.31 -15.26
C LYS A 117 3.47 4.22 -15.32
N ILE A 118 2.88 3.97 -16.49
CA ILE A 118 1.43 3.74 -16.62
C ILE A 118 1.02 2.49 -15.81
N ILE A 119 1.78 1.39 -15.90
CA ILE A 119 1.51 0.19 -15.09
C ILE A 119 1.66 0.49 -13.59
N ALA A 120 2.65 1.28 -13.21
CA ALA A 120 2.89 1.71 -11.83
C ALA A 120 1.76 2.60 -11.29
N LEU A 121 1.32 3.62 -12.03
CA LEU A 121 0.20 4.48 -11.62
C LEU A 121 -1.10 3.70 -11.52
N SER A 122 -1.31 2.71 -12.40
CA SER A 122 -2.43 1.80 -12.26
C SER A 122 -2.27 0.75 -11.13
N THR A 123 -1.09 0.58 -10.52
CA THR A 123 -0.98 -0.10 -9.21
C THR A 123 -1.41 0.83 -8.09
N LEU A 124 -1.01 2.11 -8.15
CA LEU A 124 -1.35 3.11 -7.14
C LEU A 124 -2.86 3.33 -7.04
N SER A 125 -3.57 3.34 -8.17
CA SER A 125 -5.03 3.41 -8.19
C SER A 125 -5.68 2.18 -7.54
N GLN A 126 -5.19 0.97 -7.82
CA GLN A 126 -5.75 -0.25 -7.23
C GLN A 126 -5.45 -0.37 -5.73
N LEU A 127 -4.30 0.12 -5.29
CA LEU A 127 -3.96 0.22 -3.87
C LEU A 127 -4.87 1.21 -3.14
N GLY A 128 -5.21 2.34 -3.77
CA GLY A 128 -6.25 3.23 -3.25
C GLY A 128 -7.59 2.50 -3.10
N VAL A 129 -8.02 1.69 -4.08
CA VAL A 129 -9.25 0.87 -3.95
C VAL A 129 -9.15 -0.13 -2.78
N MET A 130 -8.01 -0.78 -2.59
CA MET A 130 -7.81 -1.67 -1.44
C MET A 130 -7.91 -0.91 -0.11
N MET A 131 -7.32 0.29 -0.03
CA MET A 131 -7.40 1.15 1.17
C MET A 131 -8.82 1.66 1.42
N MET A 132 -9.58 1.95 0.36
CA MET A 132 -11.00 2.31 0.44
C MET A 132 -11.83 1.17 1.05
N SER A 133 -11.57 -0.07 0.64
CA SER A 133 -12.28 -1.24 1.18
C SER A 133 -12.00 -1.48 2.67
N LEU A 134 -10.79 -1.16 3.15
CA LEU A 134 -10.48 -1.13 4.58
C LEU A 134 -11.29 -0.05 5.31
N GLY A 135 -11.41 1.14 4.72
CA GLY A 135 -12.23 2.22 5.25
C GLY A 135 -13.73 1.89 5.31
N MET A 136 -14.23 1.09 4.36
CA MET A 136 -15.61 0.57 4.31
C MET A 136 -15.86 -0.63 5.24
N LYS A 137 -14.91 -0.96 6.10
CA LYS A 137 -14.97 -2.08 7.05
C LYS A 137 -15.03 -3.48 6.41
N MET A 138 -14.42 -3.66 5.24
CA MET A 138 -14.38 -4.93 4.52
C MET A 138 -12.94 -5.46 4.35
N PRO A 139 -12.25 -5.88 5.45
CA PRO A 139 -10.86 -6.30 5.39
C PRO A 139 -10.63 -7.59 4.57
N MET A 140 -11.61 -8.50 4.54
CA MET A 140 -11.52 -9.72 3.71
C MET A 140 -11.60 -9.42 2.20
N LEU A 141 -12.38 -8.41 1.81
CA LEU A 141 -12.42 -7.96 0.42
C LEU A 141 -11.11 -7.29 0.02
N ALA A 142 -10.52 -6.48 0.91
CA ALA A 142 -9.18 -5.91 0.72
C ALA A 142 -8.13 -7.02 0.49
N LEU A 143 -8.15 -8.09 1.30
CA LEU A 143 -7.25 -9.23 1.17
C LEU A 143 -7.43 -9.98 -0.15
N PHE A 144 -8.67 -10.29 -0.52
CA PHE A 144 -8.95 -10.96 -1.78
C PHE A 144 -8.48 -10.14 -2.99
N HIS A 145 -8.74 -8.83 -2.97
CA HIS A 145 -8.27 -7.92 -4.00
C HIS A 145 -6.73 -7.85 -4.02
N LEU A 146 -6.07 -7.85 -2.86
CA LEU A 146 -4.61 -7.84 -2.78
C LEU A 146 -3.98 -9.06 -3.46
N TYR A 147 -4.52 -10.27 -3.23
CA TYR A 147 -4.00 -11.49 -3.85
C TYR A 147 -4.18 -11.50 -5.36
N THR A 148 -5.38 -11.13 -5.84
CA THR A 148 -5.67 -11.07 -7.29
C THR A 148 -4.84 -9.99 -7.97
N HIS A 149 -4.73 -8.80 -7.37
CA HIS A 149 -3.90 -7.70 -7.84
C HIS A 149 -2.43 -8.13 -8.01
N ALA A 150 -1.84 -8.78 -7.00
CA ALA A 150 -0.44 -9.23 -7.06
C ALA A 150 -0.19 -10.16 -8.25
N MET A 151 -1.08 -11.14 -8.48
CA MET A 151 -0.95 -12.07 -9.60
C MET A 151 -1.08 -11.37 -10.96
N PHE A 152 -2.15 -10.58 -11.15
CA PHE A 152 -2.40 -9.93 -12.44
C PHE A 152 -1.38 -8.83 -12.76
N LYS A 153 -0.89 -8.10 -11.76
CA LYS A 153 0.14 -7.06 -11.99
C LYS A 153 1.50 -7.64 -12.30
N ALA A 154 1.89 -8.75 -11.66
CA ALA A 154 3.14 -9.44 -12.01
C ALA A 154 3.13 -9.85 -13.49
N LEU A 155 2.00 -10.40 -13.98
CA LEU A 155 1.82 -10.75 -15.39
C LEU A 155 1.93 -9.51 -16.30
N LEU A 156 1.27 -8.40 -15.97
CA LEU A 156 1.32 -7.16 -16.76
C LEU A 156 2.74 -6.59 -16.86
N PHE A 157 3.52 -6.61 -15.78
CA PHE A 157 4.91 -6.14 -15.80
C PHE A 157 5.82 -7.05 -16.65
N LEU A 158 5.61 -8.37 -16.62
CA LEU A 158 6.37 -9.30 -17.46
C LEU A 158 6.01 -9.15 -18.95
N CYS A 159 4.72 -9.07 -19.28
CA CYS A 159 4.26 -8.83 -20.64
C CYS A 159 4.76 -7.48 -21.17
N GLY A 160 4.64 -6.41 -20.37
CA GLY A 160 5.18 -5.09 -20.72
C GLY A 160 6.70 -5.11 -20.90
N GLY A 161 7.41 -5.84 -20.05
CA GLY A 161 8.85 -6.04 -20.18
C GLY A 161 9.26 -6.75 -21.47
N ASN A 162 8.50 -7.78 -21.89
CA ASN A 162 8.73 -8.47 -23.15
C ASN A 162 8.51 -7.55 -24.36
N ILE A 163 7.45 -6.73 -24.35
CA ILE A 163 7.19 -5.74 -25.41
C ILE A 163 8.34 -4.75 -25.52
N ILE A 164 8.83 -4.24 -24.38
CA ILE A 164 9.98 -3.31 -24.34
C ILE A 164 11.22 -4.00 -24.93
N HIS A 165 11.52 -5.22 -24.51
CA HIS A 165 12.68 -5.98 -25.01
C HIS A 165 12.60 -6.25 -26.52
N CYS A 166 11.42 -6.55 -27.06
CA CYS A 166 11.24 -6.78 -28.49
C CYS A 166 11.36 -5.51 -29.34
N TYR A 167 11.00 -4.34 -28.81
CA TYR A 167 11.07 -3.06 -29.52
C TYR A 167 12.41 -2.35 -29.36
N SER A 168 13.13 -2.62 -28.26
CA SER A 168 14.44 -2.02 -27.94
C SER A 168 15.60 -3.01 -28.03
N GLY A 169 15.41 -4.12 -28.74
CA GLY A 169 16.48 -5.01 -29.19
C GLY A 169 17.08 -4.54 -30.51
#